data_AF-A0A2I1J0U1-F1
#
_entry.id   AF-A0A2I1J0U1-F1
#
_cell.length_a   1.000
_cell.length_b   1.000
_cell.length_c   1.000
_cell.angle_alpha   90.00
_cell.angle_beta   90.00
_cell.angle_gamma   90.00
#
_symmetry.space_group_name_H-M   'P 1'
#
loop_
_entity.id
_entity.type
_entity.pdbx_description
1 polymer ?
#
loop_
_entity_poly.entity_id
_entity_poly.type
_entity_poly.pdbx_seq_one_letter_code
_entity_poly.pdbx_strand_id
1 'polypeptide(L)' 'MKDKRTEPLLEKLKEQGWRIEAKKKGWMCYPPDKSKPGVPIHKTPSDARWYENCLKYLRRGGFQE' A
#
# COMPACT_ATOMS: atom_id res chain seq x y z
N MET A 1 14.23 7.55 6.08
CA MET A 1 13.35 7.45 7.26
C MET A 1 12.05 6.78 6.83
N LYS A 2 11.47 5.88 7.65
CA LYS A 2 10.17 5.22 7.37
C LYS A 2 9.05 6.17 7.79
N ASP A 3 8.06 6.38 6.93
CA ASP A 3 6.87 7.17 7.28
C ASP A 3 6.00 6.40 8.29
N LYS A 4 5.62 7.05 9.40
CA LYS A 4 4.84 6.44 10.49
C LYS A 4 3.48 5.92 10.03
N ARG A 5 2.92 6.44 8.94
CA ARG A 5 1.62 6.04 8.38
C ARG A 5 1.66 4.71 7.62
N THR A 6 2.85 4.21 7.28
CA THR A 6 3.00 2.98 6.47
C THR A 6 2.64 1.73 7.25
N GLU A 7 3.07 1.62 8.50
CA GLU A 7 2.82 0.44 9.33
C GLU A 7 1.32 0.16 9.56
N PRO A 8 0.51 1.13 10.05
CA PRO A 8 -0.92 0.91 10.24
C PRO A 8 -1.65 0.64 8.93
N LEU A 9 -1.20 1.24 7.81
CA LEU A 9 -1.76 0.97 6.49
C LEU A 9 -1.53 -0.49 6.06
N LEU A 10 -0.33 -1.03 6.28
CA LEU A 10 0.01 -2.41 5.93
C LEU A 10 -0.76 -3.41 6.79
N GLU A 11 -1.03 -3.09 8.07
CA GLU A 11 -1.88 -3.92 8.93
C GLU A 11 -3.32 -3.99 8.42
N LYS A 12 -3.95 -2.84 8.14
CA LYS A 12 -5.30 -2.80 7.56
C LYS A 12 -5.40 -3.53 6.23
N LEU A 13 -4.38 -3.43 5.37
CA LEU A 13 -4.33 -4.16 4.11
C LEU A 13 -4.32 -5.68 4.35
N LYS A 14 -3.51 -6.17 5.31
CA LYS A 14 -3.49 -7.61 5.65
C LYS A 14 -4.85 -8.09 6.17
N GLU A 15 -5.49 -7.31 7.03
CA GLU A 15 -6.83 -7.64 7.56
C GLU A 15 -7.87 -7.78 6.44
N GLN A 16 -7.73 -7.01 5.37
CA GLN A 16 -8.60 -7.07 4.19
C GLN A 16 -8.16 -8.12 3.16
N GLY A 17 -7.26 -9.03 3.52
CA GLY A 17 -6.82 -10.13 2.65
C GLY A 17 -5.85 -9.71 1.55
N TRP A 18 -5.24 -8.53 1.64
CA TRP A 18 -4.18 -8.15 0.70
C TRP A 18 -2.91 -8.93 0.97
N ARG A 19 -2.28 -9.40 -0.11
CA ARG A 19 -0.95 -10.03 -0.03
C ARG A 19 0.12 -8.95 -0.09
N ILE A 20 0.99 -8.92 0.91
CA ILE A 20 2.06 -7.93 1.02
C ILE A 20 3.42 -8.60 0.84
N GLU A 21 4.20 -8.11 -0.11
CA GLU A 21 5.58 -8.54 -0.32
C GLU A 21 6.56 -7.42 0.03
N ALA A 22 7.49 -7.69 0.94
CA ALA A 22 8.57 -6.76 1.23
C ALA A 22 9.58 -6.72 0.07
N LYS A 23 10.01 -5.52 -0.31
CA LYS A 23 11.06 -5.27 -1.31
C LYS A 23 12.11 -4.32 -0.71
N LYS A 24 13.26 -4.19 -1.38
CA LYS A 24 14.37 -3.31 -0.92
C LYS A 24 13.90 -1.88 -0.60
N LYS A 25 13.09 -1.29 -1.50
CA LYS A 25 12.63 0.11 -1.44
C LYS A 25 11.25 0.33 -0.79
N GLY A 26 10.55 -0.73 -0.36
CA GLY A 26 9.14 -0.62 -0.04
C GLY A 26 8.44 -1.96 0.11
N TRP A 27 7.14 -1.95 -0.17
CA TRP A 27 6.27 -3.11 -0.21
C TRP A 27 5.50 -3.12 -1.52
N MET A 28 5.20 -4.31 -2.01
CA MET A 28 4.26 -4.52 -3.10
C MET A 28 2.99 -5.13 -2.49
N CYS A 29 1.87 -4.43 -2.62
CA CYS A 29 0.59 -4.82 -2.03
C CYS A 29 -0.34 -5.30 -3.14
N TYR A 30 -0.65 -6.58 -3.17
CA TYR A 30 -1.55 -7.17 -4.16
C TYR A 30 -2.96 -7.28 -3.56
N PRO A 31 -3.98 -6.80 -4.28
CA PRO A 31 -5.37 -6.94 -3.84
C PRO A 31 -5.78 -8.43 -3.84
N PRO A 32 -6.79 -8.79 -3.03
CA PRO A 32 -7.37 -10.14 -3.06
C PRO A 32 -7.98 -10.46 -4.44
N ASP A 33 -8.49 -9.44 -5.14
CA ASP A 33 -8.91 -9.52 -6.53
C ASP A 33 -7.69 -9.57 -7.46
N LYS A 34 -7.39 -10.76 -7.99
CA LYS A 34 -6.25 -11.02 -8.87
C LYS A 34 -6.36 -10.34 -10.25
N SER A 35 -7.51 -9.79 -10.61
CA SER A 35 -7.67 -9.02 -11.86
C SER A 35 -7.03 -7.63 -11.76
N LYS A 36 -6.76 -7.14 -10.55
CA LYS A 36 -6.25 -5.80 -10.31
C LYS A 36 -4.73 -5.81 -10.08
N PRO A 37 -4.01 -4.77 -10.54
CA PRO A 37 -2.57 -4.69 -10.37
C PRO A 37 -2.21 -4.46 -8.89
N GLY A 38 -1.02 -4.95 -8.51
CA GLY A 38 -0.44 -4.63 -7.21
C GLY A 38 -0.02 -3.16 -7.12
N VAL A 39 -0.08 -2.61 -5.92
CA VAL A 39 0.25 -1.22 -5.62
C VAL A 39 1.57 -1.15 -4.85
N PRO A 40 2.57 -0.39 -5.34
CA PRO A 40 3.82 -0.19 -4.62
C PRO A 40 3.65 0.87 -3.52
N ILE A 41 4.14 0.56 -2.31
CA ILE A 41 4.24 1.50 -1.19
C ILE A 41 5.72 1.69 -0.87
N HIS A 42 6.25 2.90 -1.04
CA HIS A 42 7.65 3.20 -0.77
C HIS A 42 7.91 3.45 0.72
N LYS A 43 9.10 3.11 1.23
CA LYS A 43 9.48 3.38 2.63
C LYS A 43 9.63 4.86 2.92
N THR A 44 10.08 5.62 1.93
CA THR A 44 10.36 7.05 2.03
C THR A 44 9.44 7.78 1.05
N PRO A 45 8.62 8.74 1.54
CA PRO A 45 7.77 9.54 0.68
C PRO A 45 8.59 10.28 -0.38
N SER A 46 8.14 10.24 -1.63
CA SER A 46 8.75 10.97 -2.74
C SER A 46 8.40 12.46 -2.71
N ASP A 47 7.21 12.79 -2.23
CA ASP A 47 6.60 14.12 -2.25
C ASP A 47 5.48 14.23 -1.19
N ALA A 48 4.94 15.43 -0.99
CA ALA A 48 3.92 15.70 0.03
C ALA A 48 2.60 14.93 -0.19
N ARG A 49 2.27 14.59 -1.45
CA ARG A 49 1.04 13.89 -1.85
C ARG A 49 1.24 12.38 -2.00
N TRP A 50 2.44 11.89 -1.75
CA TRP A 50 2.79 10.47 -1.91
C TRP A 50 1.79 9.54 -1.20
N TYR A 51 1.39 9.89 0.02
CA TYR A 51 0.48 9.06 0.81
C TYR A 51 -0.94 9.05 0.23
N GLU A 52 -1.46 10.21 -0.15
CA GLU A 52 -2.79 10.36 -0.77
C GLU A 52 -2.87 9.62 -2.11
N ASN A 53 -1.80 9.70 -2.90
CA ASN A 53 -1.68 8.96 -4.15
C ASN A 53 -1.68 7.45 -3.91
N CYS A 54 -0.92 6.95 -2.92
CA CYS A 54 -0.94 5.54 -2.54
C CYS A 54 -2.36 5.09 -2.16
N LEU A 55 -3.04 5.82 -1.27
CA LEU A 55 -4.41 5.51 -0.86
C LEU A 55 -5.38 5.49 -2.04
N LYS A 56 -5.26 6.42 -2.99
CA LYS A 56 -6.08 6.45 -4.21
C LYS A 56 -5.91 5.17 -5.04
N TYR A 57 -4.68 4.67 -5.21
CA TYR A 57 -4.44 3.42 -5.93
C TYR A 57 -4.94 2.20 -5.16
N LEU A 58 -4.74 2.16 -3.83
CA LEU A 58 -5.25 1.08 -2.98
C LEU A 58 -6.78 1.00 -3.01
N ARG A 59 -7.48 2.14 -2.94
CA ARG A 59 -8.95 2.22 -3.02
C ARG A 59 -9.47 1.71 -4.37
N ARG A 60 -8.78 2.00 -5.48
CA ARG A 60 -9.09 1.39 -6.79
C ARG A 60 -8.92 -0.14 -6.77
N GLY A 61 -7.94 -0.63 -6.01
CA GLY A 61 -7.73 -2.05 -5.70
C GLY A 61 -8.84 -2.67 -4.86
N GLY A 62 -9.68 -1.87 -4.19
CA GLY A 62 -10.74 -2.34 -3.29
C GLY A 62 -10.41 -2.19 -1.80
N PHE A 63 -9.35 -1.44 -1.45
CA PHE A 63 -9.06 -1.09 -0.06
C PHE A 63 -10.13 -0.16 0.52
N GLN A 64 -10.59 -0.45 1.74
CA GLN A 64 -11.53 0.36 2.51
C GLN A 64 -10.83 0.84 3.79
N GLU A 65 -11.01 2.11 4.19
CA GLU A 65 -10.25 2.71 5.30
C GLU A 65 -10.84 2.43 6.68
#